data_AF-A0A520LDT9-F1
#
_entry.id   AF-A0A520LDT9-F1
#
_cell.length_a   1.000
_cell.length_b   1.000
_cell.length_c   1.000
_cell.angle_alpha   90.00
_cell.angle_beta   90.00
_cell.angle_gamma   90.00
#
_symmetry.space_group_name_H-M   'P 1'
#
loop_
_entity.id
_entity.type
_entity.pdbx_description
1 polymer ?
#
loop_
_entity_poly.entity_id
_entity_poly.type
_entity_poly.pdbx_seq_one_letter_code
_entity_poly.pdbx_strand_id
1 'polypeptide(L)'
;MSINVLSWQNIVIGDPLYRPFKTTTVRTNAMVKDRDYKLIRYAQSRFPDPEIRLAELLKAAERTKSGTVYEMVAFHTLEGGNNEQAAKGFRRAKELFTDSADKLRQDLHLVELERRRDKIPDAIKILKQAKKVYKDIPEVKAVEGLLTILDPPSPPLTKPKN
;
A
#
# COMPACT_ATOMS: atom_id res chain seq x y z
N MET A 1 45.46 8.27 9.85
CA MET A 1 44.41 9.01 10.59
C MET A 1 43.17 9.03 9.72
N SER A 2 42.16 8.22 10.04
CA SER A 2 40.88 8.18 9.32
C SER A 2 39.95 9.23 9.91
N ILE A 3 39.51 10.17 9.08
CA ILE A 3 38.47 11.13 9.45
C ILE A 3 37.14 10.35 9.54
N ASN A 4 36.52 10.36 10.72
CA ASN A 4 35.17 9.85 10.89
C ASN A 4 34.19 10.80 10.20
N VAL A 5 33.67 10.41 9.03
CA VAL A 5 32.61 11.14 8.35
C VAL A 5 31.28 10.71 8.95
N LEU A 6 30.62 11.62 9.66
CA LEU A 6 29.27 11.43 10.19
C LEU A 6 28.25 11.57 9.04
N SER A 7 27.46 10.53 8.79
CA SER A 7 26.23 10.68 8.01
C SER A 7 25.12 11.22 8.94
N TRP A 8 24.19 12.00 8.40
CA TRP A 8 23.02 12.53 9.11
C TRP A 8 21.96 11.46 9.46
N GLN A 9 22.22 10.19 9.12
CA GLN A 9 21.38 9.03 9.39
C GLN A 9 22.13 8.00 10.25
N ASN A 10 22.66 8.42 11.40
CA ASN A 10 23.31 7.50 12.35
C ASN A 10 22.28 6.53 12.97
N ILE A 11 21.91 5.49 12.23
CA ILE A 11 21.32 4.27 12.80
C ILE A 11 22.50 3.36 13.12
N VAL A 12 22.92 3.37 14.38
CA VAL A 12 23.88 2.38 14.89
C VAL A 12 23.10 1.07 15.11
N ILE A 13 23.09 0.21 14.09
CA ILE A 13 22.60 -1.17 14.23
C ILE A 13 23.60 -1.90 15.13
N GLY A 14 23.26 -2.08 16.40
CA GLY A 14 24.10 -2.77 17.37
C GLY A 14 24.30 -2.07 18.71
N ASP A 15 23.78 -0.85 18.92
CA ASP A 15 23.74 -0.27 20.27
C ASP A 15 22.75 -1.08 21.14
N PRO A 16 23.20 -1.73 22.23
CA PRO A 16 22.34 -2.52 23.11
C PRO A 16 21.24 -1.70 23.80
N LEU A 17 21.40 -0.37 23.87
CA LEU A 17 20.41 0.59 24.39
C LEU A 17 19.44 1.07 23.31
N TYR A 18 19.84 1.05 22.03
CA TYR A 18 18.96 1.37 20.92
C TYR A 18 18.01 0.19 20.61
N ARG A 19 16.92 0.13 21.36
CA ARG A 19 15.81 -0.80 21.14
C ARG A 19 14.60 -0.01 20.63
N PRO A 20 14.52 0.33 19.32
CA PRO A 20 13.39 1.10 18.78
C PRO A 20 12.04 0.42 19.04
N PHE A 21 12.03 -0.90 19.23
CA PHE A 21 10.87 -1.67 19.68
C PHE A 21 11.11 -2.30 21.06
N LYS A 22 11.12 -1.49 22.13
CA LYS A 22 11.35 -1.94 23.53
C LYS A 22 10.44 -3.08 24.00
N THR A 23 9.23 -3.18 23.44
CA THR A 23 8.25 -4.22 23.79
C THR A 23 7.82 -4.96 22.54
N THR A 24 8.12 -6.25 22.49
CA THR A 24 7.65 -7.17 21.43
C THR A 24 6.34 -7.86 21.80
N THR A 25 5.95 -7.82 23.07
CA THR A 25 4.73 -8.42 23.60
C THR A 25 3.52 -7.58 23.22
N VAL A 26 2.64 -8.12 22.39
CA VAL A 26 1.36 -7.49 22.07
C VAL A 26 0.38 -7.78 23.21
N ARG A 27 0.08 -6.76 24.03
CA ARG A 27 -1.00 -6.87 25.03
C ARG A 27 -2.31 -6.37 24.43
N THR A 28 -3.34 -7.20 24.49
CA THR A 28 -4.67 -6.92 23.90
C THR A 28 -5.36 -5.71 24.54
N ASN A 29 -5.14 -5.48 25.83
CA ASN A 29 -5.67 -4.33 26.58
C ASN A 29 -5.05 -2.96 26.20
N ALA A 30 -3.91 -2.96 25.49
CA ALA A 30 -3.22 -1.74 25.05
C ALA A 30 -3.40 -1.45 23.55
N MET A 31 -4.39 -2.08 22.90
CA MET A 31 -4.68 -1.96 21.45
C MET A 31 -5.56 -0.75 21.10
N VAL A 32 -5.45 0.37 21.84
CA VAL A 32 -6.19 1.60 21.51
C VAL A 32 -5.47 2.42 20.45
N LYS A 33 -4.15 2.62 20.63
CA LYS A 33 -3.27 3.28 19.64
C LYS A 33 -2.62 2.25 18.73
N ASP A 34 -2.55 2.53 17.43
CA ASP A 34 -1.96 1.67 16.40
C ASP A 34 -2.54 0.25 16.41
N ARG A 35 -3.85 0.15 16.70
CA ARG A 35 -4.60 -1.11 16.85
C ARG A 35 -4.35 -2.05 15.69
N ASP A 36 -4.45 -1.53 14.48
CA ASP A 36 -4.43 -2.32 13.25
C ASP A 36 -3.04 -2.95 13.03
N TYR A 37 -1.97 -2.19 13.22
CA TYR A 37 -0.60 -2.70 13.14
C TYR A 37 -0.29 -3.69 14.27
N LYS A 38 -0.78 -3.45 15.49
CA LYS A 38 -0.66 -4.41 16.60
C LYS A 38 -1.40 -5.71 16.30
N LEU A 39 -2.55 -5.63 15.64
CA LEU A 39 -3.33 -6.79 15.25
C LEU A 39 -2.61 -7.62 14.18
N ILE A 40 -2.06 -6.96 13.16
CA ILE A 40 -1.24 -7.61 12.12
C ILE A 40 -0.05 -8.32 12.78
N ARG A 41 0.68 -7.63 13.65
CA ARG A 41 1.82 -8.19 14.38
C ARG A 41 1.42 -9.37 15.26
N TYR A 42 0.30 -9.26 15.97
CA TYR A 42 -0.22 -10.33 16.81
C TYR A 42 -0.50 -11.58 15.97
N ALA A 43 -1.18 -11.43 14.83
CA ALA A 43 -1.47 -12.54 13.94
C ALA A 43 -0.19 -13.21 13.41
N GLN A 44 0.81 -12.42 13.01
CA GLN A 44 2.13 -12.92 12.60
C GLN A 44 2.86 -13.69 13.70
N SER A 45 2.74 -13.25 14.95
CA SER A 45 3.41 -13.87 16.09
C SER A 45 2.68 -15.14 16.57
N ARG A 46 1.35 -15.15 16.50
CA ARG A 46 0.51 -16.22 17.04
C ARG A 46 0.28 -17.37 16.05
N PHE A 47 0.19 -17.06 14.76
CA PHE A 47 -0.15 -18.01 13.70
C PHE A 47 1.04 -18.12 12.72
N PRO A 48 1.94 -19.10 12.90
CA PRO A 48 3.09 -19.28 12.02
C PRO A 48 2.66 -19.76 10.62
N ASP A 49 1.62 -20.60 10.55
CA ASP A 49 1.03 -21.06 9.30
C ASP A 49 0.37 -19.89 8.53
N PRO A 50 0.78 -19.63 7.28
CA PRO A 50 0.24 -18.54 6.47
C PRO A 50 -1.27 -18.63 6.23
N GLU A 51 -1.83 -19.81 5.99
CA GLU A 51 -3.25 -19.94 5.64
C GLU A 51 -4.15 -19.61 6.84
N ILE A 52 -3.82 -20.19 7.99
CA ILE A 52 -4.50 -19.91 9.27
C ILE A 52 -4.36 -18.42 9.62
N ARG A 53 -3.16 -17.86 9.44
CA ARG A 53 -2.90 -16.44 9.71
C ARG A 53 -3.77 -15.54 8.86
N LEU A 54 -3.91 -15.81 7.57
CA LEU A 54 -4.75 -15.01 6.66
C LEU A 54 -6.23 -15.11 7.00
N ALA A 55 -6.72 -16.31 7.32
CA ALA A 55 -8.10 -16.51 7.73
C ALA A 55 -8.43 -15.72 9.02
N GLU A 56 -7.53 -15.72 10.00
CA GLU A 56 -7.70 -14.96 11.24
C GLU A 56 -7.58 -13.45 11.02
N LEU A 57 -6.67 -12.99 10.13
CA LEU A 57 -6.59 -11.59 9.74
C LEU A 57 -7.85 -11.11 9.02
N LEU A 58 -8.46 -11.93 8.17
CA LEU A 58 -9.74 -11.62 7.52
C LEU A 58 -10.88 -11.47 8.54
N LYS A 59 -11.03 -12.44 9.46
CA LYS A 59 -12.02 -12.34 10.55
C LYS A 59 -11.80 -11.08 11.38
N ALA A 60 -10.55 -10.74 11.67
CA ALA A 60 -10.21 -9.53 12.39
C ALA A 60 -10.52 -8.26 11.60
N ALA A 61 -10.25 -8.24 10.29
CA ALA A 61 -10.56 -7.12 9.40
C ALA A 61 -12.07 -6.86 9.36
N GLU A 62 -12.90 -7.91 9.27
CA GLU A 62 -14.36 -7.82 9.30
C GLU A 62 -14.88 -7.24 10.62
N ARG A 63 -14.35 -7.70 11.75
CA ARG A 63 -14.75 -7.24 13.08
C ARG A 63 -14.34 -5.79 13.34
N THR A 64 -13.12 -5.43 12.96
CA THR A 64 -12.53 -4.12 13.24
C THR A 64 -12.86 -3.07 12.19
N LYS A 65 -13.39 -3.51 11.02
CA LYS A 65 -13.63 -2.70 9.82
C LYS A 65 -12.40 -1.88 9.42
N SER A 66 -11.21 -2.45 9.57
CA SER A 66 -9.95 -1.78 9.29
C SER A 66 -9.55 -1.93 7.82
N GLY A 67 -9.43 -0.81 7.11
CA GLY A 67 -8.88 -0.78 5.75
C GLY A 67 -7.44 -1.31 5.70
N THR A 68 -6.61 -0.95 6.67
CA THR A 68 -5.21 -1.38 6.77
C THR A 68 -5.07 -2.90 6.88
N VAL A 69 -5.93 -3.56 7.65
CA VAL A 69 -5.89 -5.03 7.77
C VAL A 69 -6.35 -5.70 6.48
N TYR A 70 -7.40 -5.17 5.81
CA TYR A 70 -7.83 -5.68 4.50
C TYR A 70 -6.74 -5.52 3.43
N GLU A 71 -6.05 -4.40 3.42
CA GLU A 71 -4.94 -4.16 2.52
C GLU A 71 -3.79 -5.16 2.77
N MET A 72 -3.43 -5.42 4.02
CA MET A 72 -2.40 -6.40 4.35
C MET A 72 -2.76 -7.80 3.83
N VAL A 73 -4.02 -8.20 3.97
CA VAL A 73 -4.52 -9.46 3.39
C VAL A 73 -4.46 -9.42 1.87
N ALA A 74 -4.82 -8.30 1.23
CA ALA A 74 -4.73 -8.12 -0.21
C ALA A 74 -3.29 -8.31 -0.73
N PHE A 75 -2.29 -7.77 -0.04
CA PHE A 75 -0.88 -7.99 -0.38
C PHE A 75 -0.45 -9.45 -0.25
N HIS A 76 -0.81 -10.12 0.84
CA HIS A 76 -0.45 -11.53 0.99
C HIS A 76 -1.14 -12.43 -0.05
N THR A 77 -2.41 -12.16 -0.39
CA THR A 77 -3.08 -12.90 -1.46
C THR A 77 -2.47 -12.62 -2.84
N LEU A 78 -1.95 -11.41 -3.05
CA LEU A 78 -1.20 -11.06 -4.26
C LEU A 78 0.13 -11.82 -4.33
N GLU A 79 0.87 -11.91 -3.22
CA GLU A 79 2.10 -12.71 -3.12
C GLU A 79 1.85 -14.19 -3.39
N GLY A 80 0.69 -14.72 -2.97
CA GLY A 80 0.24 -16.06 -3.29
C GLY A 80 -0.23 -16.26 -4.74
N GLY A 81 -0.12 -15.25 -5.60
CA GLY A 81 -0.53 -15.29 -7.01
C GLY A 81 -2.03 -15.13 -7.26
N ASN A 82 -2.83 -14.94 -6.21
CA ASN A 82 -4.28 -14.80 -6.34
C ASN A 82 -4.69 -13.34 -6.60
N ASN A 83 -4.47 -12.91 -7.84
CA ASN A 83 -4.74 -11.54 -8.27
C ASN A 83 -6.22 -11.13 -8.09
N GLU A 84 -7.18 -12.05 -8.21
CA GLU A 84 -8.61 -11.69 -8.08
C GLU A 84 -9.01 -11.42 -6.64
N GLN A 85 -8.55 -12.25 -5.71
CA GLN A 85 -8.78 -12.03 -4.29
C GLN A 85 -8.07 -10.77 -3.80
N ALA A 86 -6.84 -10.53 -4.26
CA ALA A 86 -6.12 -9.30 -3.97
C ALA A 86 -6.90 -8.05 -4.41
N ALA A 87 -7.43 -8.05 -5.64
CA ALA A 87 -8.26 -6.95 -6.14
C ALA A 87 -9.52 -6.72 -5.29
N LYS A 88 -10.18 -7.78 -4.80
CA LYS A 88 -11.32 -7.66 -3.88
C LYS A 88 -10.89 -7.04 -2.54
N GLY A 89 -9.74 -7.46 -2.02
CA GLY A 89 -9.16 -6.92 -0.79
C GLY A 89 -8.86 -5.42 -0.89
N PHE A 90 -8.18 -4.97 -1.95
CA PHE A 90 -7.89 -3.55 -2.16
C PHE A 90 -9.16 -2.69 -2.34
N ARG A 91 -10.18 -3.19 -3.05
CA ARG A 91 -11.47 -2.50 -3.15
C ARG A 91 -12.15 -2.37 -1.80
N ARG A 92 -12.14 -3.44 -1.00
CA ARG A 92 -12.72 -3.40 0.35
C ARG A 92 -11.94 -2.46 1.27
N ALA A 93 -10.62 -2.44 1.18
CA ALA A 93 -9.78 -1.50 1.93
C ALA A 93 -10.12 -0.05 1.56
N LYS A 94 -10.28 0.25 0.26
CA LYS A 94 -10.65 1.58 -0.25
C LYS A 94 -11.99 2.08 0.33
N GLU A 95 -12.98 1.20 0.43
CA GLU A 95 -14.29 1.54 1.02
C GLU A 95 -14.19 1.93 2.51
N LEU A 96 -13.20 1.40 3.22
CA LEU A 96 -13.03 1.57 4.66
C LEU A 96 -12.09 2.71 5.04
N PHE A 97 -11.15 3.08 4.17
CA PHE A 97 -10.35 4.27 4.38
C PHE A 97 -11.21 5.53 4.34
N THR A 98 -10.89 6.50 5.18
CA THR A 98 -11.54 7.82 5.18
C THR A 98 -10.73 8.82 4.39
N ASP A 99 -9.41 8.78 4.56
CA ASP A 99 -8.47 9.67 3.89
C ASP A 99 -8.40 9.45 2.37
N SER A 100 -8.33 10.56 1.63
CA SER A 100 -8.30 10.54 0.17
C SER A 100 -7.00 9.97 -0.39
N ALA A 101 -5.85 10.22 0.27
CA ALA A 101 -4.58 9.69 -0.20
C ALA A 101 -4.53 8.17 -0.02
N ASP A 102 -5.06 7.65 1.10
CA ASP A 102 -5.21 6.21 1.31
C ASP A 102 -6.13 5.54 0.28
N LYS A 103 -7.26 6.17 -0.07
CA LYS A 103 -8.13 5.66 -1.13
C LYS A 103 -7.45 5.66 -2.50
N LEU A 104 -6.71 6.73 -2.83
CA LEU A 104 -5.95 6.82 -4.06
C LEU A 104 -4.87 5.72 -4.12
N ARG A 105 -4.18 5.46 -3.01
CA ARG A 105 -3.20 4.37 -2.90
C ARG A 105 -3.81 3.01 -3.23
N GLN A 106 -5.03 2.73 -2.76
CA GLN A 106 -5.73 1.50 -3.15
C GLN A 106 -6.05 1.45 -4.65
N ASP A 107 -6.42 2.58 -5.26
CA ASP A 107 -6.61 2.64 -6.71
C ASP A 107 -5.31 2.37 -7.48
N LEU A 108 -4.17 2.87 -6.99
CA LEU A 108 -2.85 2.58 -7.57
C LEU A 108 -2.47 1.10 -7.46
N HIS A 109 -2.81 0.42 -6.37
CA HIS A 109 -2.64 -1.03 -6.27
C HIS A 109 -3.48 -1.78 -7.30
N LEU A 110 -4.73 -1.36 -7.55
CA LEU A 110 -5.56 -1.94 -8.59
C LEU A 110 -5.01 -1.67 -10.00
N VAL A 111 -4.49 -0.47 -10.26
CA VAL A 111 -3.81 -0.13 -11.53
C VAL A 111 -2.64 -1.07 -11.79
N GLU A 112 -1.77 -1.24 -10.81
CA GLU A 112 -0.61 -2.12 -10.93
C GLU A 112 -1.02 -3.59 -11.16
N LEU A 113 -2.10 -4.03 -10.53
CA LEU A 113 -2.65 -5.37 -10.72
C LEU A 113 -3.16 -5.58 -12.15
N GLU A 114 -3.84 -4.60 -12.75
CA GLU A 114 -4.27 -4.70 -14.16
C GLU A 114 -3.08 -4.59 -15.12
N ARG A 115 -2.05 -3.81 -14.80
CA ARG A 115 -0.80 -3.76 -15.59
C ARG A 115 -0.10 -5.11 -15.63
N ARG A 116 0.00 -5.81 -14.48
CA ARG A 116 0.59 -7.16 -14.39
C ARG A 116 -0.18 -8.24 -15.14
N ARG A 117 -1.42 -7.95 -15.53
CA ARG A 117 -2.30 -8.83 -16.32
C ARG A 117 -2.36 -8.43 -17.79
N ASP A 118 -1.49 -7.52 -18.23
CA ASP A 118 -1.47 -6.92 -19.57
C ASP A 118 -2.79 -6.21 -19.96
N LYS A 119 -3.61 -5.84 -18.97
CA LYS A 119 -4.88 -5.11 -19.16
C LYS A 119 -4.68 -3.61 -19.06
N ILE A 120 -3.82 -3.09 -19.93
CA ILE A 120 -3.46 -1.66 -19.96
C ILE A 120 -4.68 -0.73 -20.11
N PRO A 121 -5.70 -1.03 -20.95
CA PRO A 121 -6.88 -0.18 -21.06
C PRO A 121 -7.66 -0.04 -19.75
N ASP A 122 -7.76 -1.10 -18.95
CA ASP A 122 -8.43 -1.09 -17.65
C ASP A 122 -7.63 -0.27 -16.64
N ALA A 123 -6.30 -0.39 -16.64
CA ALA A 123 -5.41 0.44 -15.83
C ALA A 123 -5.57 1.94 -16.15
N ILE A 124 -5.61 2.32 -17.43
CA ILE A 124 -5.84 3.70 -17.88
C ILE A 124 -7.21 4.20 -17.43
N LYS A 125 -8.24 3.37 -17.49
CA LYS A 125 -9.59 3.73 -17.04
C LYS A 125 -9.62 4.07 -15.55
N ILE A 126 -8.95 3.27 -14.72
CA ILE A 126 -8.84 3.52 -13.28
C ILE A 126 -8.08 4.83 -13.03
N LEU A 127 -6.95 5.06 -13.70
CA LEU A 127 -6.16 6.28 -13.55
C LEU A 127 -6.93 7.54 -13.99
N LYS A 128 -7.66 7.49 -15.12
CA LYS A 128 -8.51 8.60 -15.58
C LYS A 128 -9.61 8.93 -14.58
N GLN A 129 -10.18 7.92 -13.92
CA GLN A 129 -11.14 8.13 -12.83
C GLN A 129 -10.49 8.71 -11.58
N ALA A 130 -9.36 8.15 -11.15
CA ALA A 130 -8.61 8.61 -9.99
C ALA A 130 -8.19 10.08 -10.14
N LYS A 131 -7.72 10.50 -11.33
CA LYS A 131 -7.38 11.89 -11.61
C LYS A 131 -8.54 12.86 -11.38
N LYS A 132 -9.77 12.46 -11.73
CA LYS A 132 -10.97 13.28 -11.52
C LYS A 132 -11.39 13.32 -10.04
N VAL A 133 -11.32 12.18 -9.35
CA VAL A 133 -11.78 12.03 -7.97
C VAL A 133 -10.84 12.70 -6.97
N TYR A 134 -9.53 12.57 -7.16
CA TYR A 134 -8.50 13.03 -6.22
C TYR A 134 -7.76 14.28 -6.70
N LYS A 135 -8.41 15.13 -7.50
CA LYS A 135 -7.78 16.32 -8.10
C LYS A 135 -7.23 17.33 -7.08
N ASP A 136 -7.73 17.32 -5.86
CA ASP A 136 -7.44 18.32 -4.83
C ASP A 136 -6.30 17.91 -3.88
N ILE A 137 -5.68 16.74 -4.10
CA ILE A 137 -4.53 16.26 -3.29
C ILE A 137 -3.23 16.23 -4.11
N PRO A 138 -2.07 16.50 -3.51
CA PRO A 138 -0.79 16.56 -4.23
C PRO A 138 -0.37 15.21 -4.83
N GLU A 139 -0.80 14.09 -4.25
CA GLU A 139 -0.52 12.73 -4.70
C GLU A 139 -1.09 12.44 -6.10
N VAL A 140 -2.05 13.25 -6.58
CA VAL A 140 -2.59 13.13 -7.95
C VAL A 140 -1.51 13.24 -9.02
N LYS A 141 -0.39 13.91 -8.73
CA LYS A 141 0.77 13.97 -9.64
C LYS A 141 1.33 12.58 -9.99
N ALA A 142 1.23 11.61 -9.07
CA ALA A 142 1.64 10.23 -9.35
C ALA A 142 0.70 9.58 -10.38
N VAL A 143 -0.61 9.87 -10.31
CA VAL A 143 -1.60 9.41 -11.29
C VAL A 143 -1.31 10.00 -12.66
N GLU A 144 -0.98 11.30 -12.71
CA GLU A 144 -0.64 11.98 -13.97
C GLU A 144 0.62 11.41 -14.61
N GLY A 145 1.68 11.18 -13.83
CA GLY A 145 2.91 10.57 -14.32
C GLY A 145 2.67 9.16 -14.88
N LEU A 146 1.89 8.33 -14.17
CA LEU A 146 1.53 7.00 -14.66
C LEU A 146 0.66 7.05 -15.92
N LEU A 147 -0.27 8.01 -16.02
CA LEU A 147 -1.04 8.21 -17.26
C LEU A 147 -0.13 8.59 -18.42
N THR A 148 0.85 9.48 -18.23
CA THR A 148 1.79 9.85 -19.30
C THR A 148 2.63 8.66 -19.75
N ILE A 149 2.98 7.74 -18.86
CA ILE A 149 3.73 6.51 -19.22
C ILE A 149 2.86 5.55 -20.03
N LEU A 150 1.58 5.38 -19.66
CA LEU A 150 0.69 4.38 -20.28
C LEU A 150 -0.07 4.91 -21.50
N ASP A 151 -0.32 6.21 -21.56
CA ASP A 151 -1.09 6.93 -22.58
C ASP A 151 -0.38 8.28 -22.85
N PRO A 152 0.79 8.25 -23.52
CA PRO A 152 1.58 9.46 -23.74
C PRO A 152 0.79 10.46 -24.59
N PRO A 153 0.87 11.77 -24.28
CA PRO A 153 0.20 12.78 -25.09
C PRO A 153 0.75 12.77 -26.51
N SER A 154 -0.10 13.08 -27.48
CA SER A 154 0.32 13.20 -28.88
C SER A 154 1.47 14.19 -29.02
N PRO A 155 2.48 13.90 -29.86
CA PRO A 155 3.60 14.81 -30.07
C PRO A 155 3.09 16.16 -30.59
N PRO A 156 3.75 17.27 -30.24
CA PRO A 156 3.41 18.58 -30.77
C PRO A 156 3.53 18.57 -32.29
N LEU A 157 2.59 19.24 -32.97
CA LEU A 157 2.60 19.36 -34.43
C LEU A 157 3.94 19.96 -34.88
N THR A 158 4.58 19.31 -35.85
CA THR A 158 5.81 19.79 -36.47
C THR A 158 5.53 21.12 -37.16
N LYS A 159 6.29 22.17 -36.79
CA LYS A 159 6.26 23.44 -37.53
C LYS A 159 6.69 23.17 -38.98
N PRO A 160 6.00 23.74 -39.99
CA PRO A 160 6.41 23.58 -41.38
C PRO A 160 7.84 24.12 -41.55
N LYS A 161 8.65 23.40 -42.32
CA LYS A 161 9.95 23.92 -42.79
C LYS A 161 9.66 25.08 -43.74
N ASN A 162 10.02 26.30 -43.34
CA ASN A 162 10.13 27.44 -44.24
C ASN A 162 11.37 27.29 -45.12
#